data_AF-A0A158L3W0-F1
#
_entry.id   AF-A0A158L3W0-F1
#
_cell.length_a   1.000
_cell.length_b   1.000
_cell.length_c   1.000
_cell.angle_alpha   90.00
_cell.angle_beta   90.00
_cell.angle_gamma   90.00
#
_symmetry.space_group_name_H-M   'P 1'
#
loop_
_entity.id
_entity.type
_entity.pdbx_description
1 polymer ?
#
loop_
_entity_poly.entity_id
_entity_poly.type
_entity_poly.pdbx_seq_one_letter_code
_entity_poly.pdbx_strand_id
1 'polypeptide(L)'
;MDCTAKQGTAVNQNASVTIDVHFDFVCPWCLIGKRNLDAAISRFASLRPDVGVKVRWHSHQLLPDMPVGGVPYQAFYVARLGSASAVAARRAQVQEVARAAGVQLAFDRIEVMPNTRAAHNLVAWAVTTGAGFQPASLIDRLFTGYFMDGEDIGNPDVLERIGLACGLDAGGLAEHLAPSRRDDNMPIPRSPQAQEVTGVPHFVINSALTLSGAYSPGAIVDAMLRSTGDPQNR
;
A
#
# COMPACT_ATOMS: atom_id res chain seq x y z
N MET A 1 18.95 -60.68 5.95
CA MET A 1 17.74 -59.96 6.38
C MET A 1 18.17 -58.54 6.64
N ASP A 2 18.11 -57.69 5.61
CA ASP A 2 18.58 -56.32 5.67
C ASP A 2 17.37 -55.40 5.47
N CYS A 3 17.00 -54.70 6.55
CA CYS A 3 15.85 -53.79 6.61
C CYS A 3 16.35 -52.38 6.26
N THR A 4 16.29 -52.02 4.98
CA THR A 4 16.51 -50.64 4.55
C THR A 4 15.25 -49.82 4.76
N ALA A 5 15.25 -49.03 5.84
CA ALA A 5 14.23 -48.02 6.11
C ALA A 5 14.32 -46.91 5.05
N LYS A 6 13.29 -46.82 4.19
CA LYS A 6 13.07 -45.62 3.36
C LYS A 6 12.63 -44.48 4.27
N GLN A 7 13.53 -43.53 4.52
CA GLN A 7 13.19 -42.24 5.10
C GLN A 7 12.33 -41.48 4.09
N GLY A 8 11.05 -41.31 4.42
CA GLY A 8 10.16 -40.42 3.69
C GLY A 8 10.67 -38.99 3.78
N THR A 9 10.79 -38.34 2.63
CA THR A 9 11.02 -36.91 2.51
C THR A 9 9.92 -36.18 3.26
N ALA A 10 10.28 -35.49 4.34
CA ALA A 10 9.38 -34.59 5.03
C ALA A 10 8.91 -33.52 4.03
N VAL A 11 7.59 -33.46 3.79
CA VAL A 11 6.95 -32.36 3.07
C VAL A 11 7.20 -31.11 3.91
N ASN A 12 7.98 -30.16 3.37
CA ASN A 12 8.23 -28.88 4.03
C ASN A 12 6.89 -28.17 4.21
N GLN A 13 6.63 -27.76 5.46
CA GLN A 13 5.52 -26.90 5.86
C GLN A 13 5.45 -25.68 4.92
N ASN A 14 4.31 -25.49 4.26
CA ASN A 14 3.98 -24.48 3.22
C ASN A 14 5.03 -23.38 3.02
N ALA A 15 5.76 -23.44 1.90
CA ALA A 15 6.63 -22.36 1.46
C ALA A 15 5.82 -21.05 1.33
N SER A 16 6.44 -19.91 1.62
CA SER A 16 5.78 -18.61 1.52
C SER A 16 6.68 -17.55 0.91
N VAL A 17 6.08 -16.63 0.15
CA VAL A 17 6.70 -15.38 -0.30
C VAL A 17 6.20 -14.26 0.59
N THR A 18 7.13 -13.50 1.18
CA THR A 18 6.79 -12.25 1.89
C THR A 18 7.11 -11.06 1.02
N ILE A 19 6.17 -10.11 0.93
CA ILE A 19 6.30 -8.87 0.17
C ILE A 19 6.09 -7.70 1.13
N ASP A 20 7.14 -6.93 1.36
CA ASP A 20 7.07 -5.65 2.04
C ASP A 20 6.74 -4.55 1.03
N VAL A 21 5.74 -3.72 1.33
CA VAL A 21 5.26 -2.65 0.47
C VAL A 21 5.34 -1.33 1.20
N HIS A 22 6.22 -0.44 0.76
CA HIS A 22 6.27 0.93 1.24
C HIS A 22 5.41 1.82 0.36
N PHE A 23 4.55 2.63 0.97
CA PHE A 23 3.54 3.39 0.26
C PHE A 23 3.18 4.71 0.95
N ASP A 24 2.55 5.60 0.18
CA ASP A 24 1.84 6.78 0.69
C ASP A 24 0.48 6.92 0.01
N PHE A 25 -0.50 7.42 0.75
CA PHE A 25 -1.88 7.53 0.26
C PHE A 25 -2.07 8.64 -0.77
N VAL A 26 -1.23 9.68 -0.75
CA VAL A 26 -1.26 10.76 -1.75
C VAL A 26 -0.50 10.42 -3.03
N CYS A 27 0.14 9.26 -3.10
CA CYS A 27 0.88 8.82 -4.28
C CYS A 27 -0.01 7.99 -5.22
N PRO A 28 -0.38 8.49 -6.42
CA PRO A 28 -1.23 7.72 -7.34
C PRO A 28 -0.52 6.47 -7.86
N TRP A 29 0.81 6.50 -7.95
CA TRP A 29 1.59 5.31 -8.30
C TRP A 29 1.50 4.21 -7.25
N CYS A 30 1.26 4.53 -5.97
CA CYS A 30 1.04 3.52 -4.94
C CYS A 30 -0.29 2.79 -5.14
N LEU A 31 -1.35 3.50 -5.53
CA LEU A 31 -2.62 2.87 -5.91
C LEU A 31 -2.45 1.97 -7.14
N ILE A 32 -1.79 2.46 -8.19
CA ILE A 32 -1.49 1.65 -9.39
C ILE A 32 -0.67 0.42 -9.02
N GLY A 33 0.39 0.61 -8.23
CA GLY A 33 1.26 -0.47 -7.74
C GLY A 33 0.50 -1.51 -6.91
N LYS A 34 -0.43 -1.08 -6.05
CA LYS A 34 -1.31 -1.99 -5.30
C LYS A 34 -2.17 -2.83 -6.25
N ARG A 35 -2.83 -2.22 -7.23
CA ARG A 35 -3.67 -2.97 -8.20
C ARG A 35 -2.84 -3.97 -9.00
N ASN A 36 -1.64 -3.57 -9.41
CA ASN A 36 -0.72 -4.46 -10.11
C ASN A 36 -0.23 -5.61 -9.21
N LEU A 37 0.04 -5.33 -7.94
CA LEU A 37 0.40 -6.35 -6.94
C LEU A 37 -0.75 -7.33 -6.72
N ASP A 38 -1.98 -6.86 -6.53
CA ASP A 38 -3.16 -7.72 -6.33
C ASP A 38 -3.37 -8.68 -7.53
N ALA A 39 -3.20 -8.17 -8.76
CA ALA A 39 -3.23 -8.97 -9.97
C ALA A 39 -2.05 -9.98 -10.04
N ALA A 40 -0.85 -9.56 -9.63
CA ALA A 40 0.33 -10.42 -9.59
C ALA A 40 0.18 -11.56 -8.58
N ILE A 41 -0.32 -11.27 -7.37
CA ILE A 41 -0.59 -12.28 -6.33
C ILE A 41 -1.60 -13.31 -6.83
N SER A 42 -2.68 -12.86 -7.47
CA SER A 42 -3.70 -13.74 -8.03
C SER A 42 -3.12 -14.66 -9.10
N ARG A 43 -2.30 -14.11 -10.01
CA ARG A 43 -1.62 -14.91 -11.05
C ARG A 43 -0.58 -15.86 -10.45
N PHE A 44 0.19 -15.42 -9.46
CA PHE A 44 1.19 -16.23 -8.80
C PHE A 44 0.56 -17.42 -8.08
N ALA A 45 -0.56 -17.22 -7.38
CA ALA A 45 -1.30 -18.30 -6.71
C ALA A 45 -1.75 -19.41 -7.69
N SER A 46 -2.10 -19.05 -8.92
CA SER A 46 -2.41 -20.03 -9.97
C SER A 46 -1.18 -20.80 -10.47
N LEU A 47 0.01 -20.18 -10.46
CA LEU A 47 1.26 -20.79 -10.90
C LEU A 47 1.94 -21.63 -9.81
N ARG A 48 1.80 -21.21 -8.55
CA ARG A 48 2.42 -21.80 -7.37
C ARG A 48 1.39 -21.95 -6.24
N PRO A 49 0.39 -22.83 -6.41
CA PRO A 49 -0.64 -23.06 -5.39
C PRO A 49 -0.08 -23.66 -4.09
N ASP A 50 1.14 -24.19 -4.15
CA ASP A 50 1.92 -24.70 -3.02
C ASP A 50 2.58 -23.60 -2.17
N VAL A 51 2.57 -22.34 -2.63
CA VAL A 51 3.27 -21.22 -1.99
C VAL A 51 2.30 -20.14 -1.52
N GLY A 52 2.27 -19.89 -0.21
CA GLY A 52 1.49 -18.78 0.36
C GLY A 52 2.12 -17.41 0.07
N VAL A 53 1.31 -16.36 -0.02
CA VAL A 53 1.79 -14.98 -0.13
C VAL A 53 1.40 -14.18 1.10
N LYS A 54 2.39 -13.52 1.72
CA LYS A 54 2.19 -12.61 2.84
C LYS A 54 2.60 -11.20 2.44
N VAL A 55 1.68 -10.24 2.56
CA VAL A 55 1.98 -8.84 2.29
C VAL A 55 2.09 -8.07 3.61
N ARG A 56 3.16 -7.29 3.77
CA ARG A 56 3.39 -6.37 4.89
C ARG A 56 3.40 -4.96 4.36
N TRP A 57 2.60 -4.08 4.96
CA TRP A 57 2.43 -2.71 4.52
C TRP A 57 3.21 -1.77 5.44
N HIS A 58 4.03 -0.90 4.87
CA HIS A 58 4.92 0.01 5.58
C HIS A 58 4.62 1.46 5.19
N SER A 59 4.36 2.27 6.21
CA SER A 59 4.09 3.69 6.04
C SER A 59 5.34 4.42 5.53
N HIS A 60 5.19 5.24 4.50
CA HIS A 60 6.24 6.12 4.02
C HIS A 60 5.63 7.44 3.55
N GLN A 61 5.62 8.45 4.43
CA GLN A 61 5.02 9.74 4.14
C GLN A 61 5.95 10.59 3.24
N LEU A 62 5.47 10.93 2.04
CA LEU A 62 6.18 11.75 1.06
C LEU A 62 6.23 13.23 1.43
N LEU A 63 5.22 13.71 2.15
CA LEU A 63 5.03 15.11 2.50
C LEU A 63 4.90 15.25 4.03
N PRO A 64 5.98 15.00 4.81
CA PRO A 64 5.91 15.01 6.27
C PRO A 64 5.59 16.39 6.86
N ASP A 65 5.95 17.46 6.13
CA ASP A 65 5.76 18.86 6.53
C ASP A 65 4.41 19.43 6.05
N MET A 66 3.55 18.61 5.43
CA MET A 66 2.19 19.04 5.07
C MET A 66 1.45 19.46 6.36
N PRO A 67 0.83 20.65 6.44
CA PRO A 67 0.13 21.07 7.64
C PRO A 67 -1.04 20.15 7.99
N VAL A 68 -1.39 20.08 9.27
CA VAL A 68 -2.64 19.48 9.74
C VAL A 68 -3.81 20.22 9.08
N GLY A 69 -4.73 19.49 8.45
CA GLY A 69 -5.79 20.06 7.59
C GLY A 69 -5.41 20.18 6.10
N GLY A 70 -4.16 19.91 5.74
CA GLY A 70 -3.70 19.92 4.36
C GLY A 70 -3.69 21.31 3.72
N VAL A 71 -3.58 21.31 2.39
CA VAL A 71 -3.62 22.54 1.57
C VAL A 71 -4.50 22.30 0.33
N PRO A 72 -4.99 23.35 -0.36
CA PRO A 72 -5.75 23.16 -1.60
C PRO A 72 -4.93 22.39 -2.65
N TYR A 73 -5.48 21.28 -3.15
CA TYR A 73 -4.78 20.34 -4.04
C TYR A 73 -4.23 21.04 -5.29
N GLN A 74 -5.08 21.83 -5.96
CA GLN A 74 -4.71 22.48 -7.21
C GLN A 74 -3.61 23.52 -6.99
N ALA A 75 -3.71 24.32 -5.93
CA ALA A 75 -2.69 25.31 -5.59
C ALA A 75 -1.35 24.63 -5.28
N PHE A 76 -1.37 23.54 -4.52
CA PHE A 76 -0.17 22.75 -4.21
C PHE A 76 0.55 22.27 -5.47
N TYR A 77 -0.18 21.66 -6.41
CA TYR A 77 0.45 21.13 -7.63
C TYR A 77 0.84 22.22 -8.62
N VAL A 78 0.12 23.34 -8.69
CA VAL A 78 0.56 24.50 -9.49
C VAL A 78 1.85 25.06 -8.94
N ALA A 79 1.97 25.24 -7.63
CA ALA A 79 3.22 25.69 -7.00
C ALA A 79 4.38 24.71 -7.27
N ARG A 80 4.10 23.40 -7.27
CA ARG A 80 5.09 22.35 -7.50
C ARG A 80 5.51 22.15 -8.96
N LEU A 81 4.58 22.30 -9.90
CA LEU A 81 4.78 21.99 -11.33
C LEU A 81 4.85 23.24 -12.22
N GLY A 82 4.60 24.43 -11.67
CA GLY A 82 4.76 25.72 -12.31
C GLY A 82 3.52 26.27 -13.02
N SER A 83 2.56 25.44 -13.45
CA SER A 83 1.35 25.91 -14.13
C SER A 83 0.19 24.91 -14.09
N ALA A 84 -1.04 25.39 -14.25
CA ALA A 84 -2.22 24.53 -14.36
C ALA A 84 -2.15 23.57 -15.57
N SER A 85 -1.53 24.00 -16.68
CA SER A 85 -1.32 23.14 -17.85
C SER A 85 -0.32 22.00 -17.58
N ALA A 86 0.74 22.26 -16.81
CA ALA A 86 1.68 21.23 -16.37
C ALA A 86 1.01 20.22 -15.42
N VAL A 87 0.15 20.69 -14.51
CA VAL A 87 -0.68 19.80 -13.67
C VAL A 87 -1.58 18.91 -14.52
N ALA A 88 -2.31 19.49 -15.48
CA ALA A 88 -3.20 18.73 -16.38
C ALA A 88 -2.44 17.69 -17.20
N ALA A 89 -1.28 18.05 -17.78
CA ALA A 89 -0.44 17.12 -18.53
C ALA A 89 0.06 15.97 -17.66
N ARG A 90 0.49 16.26 -16.42
CA ARG A 90 0.93 15.23 -15.47
C ARG A 90 -0.23 14.31 -15.05
N ARG A 91 -1.40 14.87 -14.75
CA ARG A 91 -2.62 14.10 -14.43
C ARG A 91 -3.01 13.16 -15.57
N ALA A 92 -2.97 13.64 -16.82
CA ALA A 92 -3.29 12.84 -18.00
C ALA A 92 -2.33 11.64 -18.17
N GLN A 93 -1.02 11.86 -17.99
CA GLN A 93 -0.03 10.77 -18.02
C GLN A 93 -0.30 9.71 -16.95
N VAL A 94 -0.59 10.13 -15.72
CA VAL A 94 -0.91 9.20 -14.63
C VAL A 94 -2.22 8.47 -14.90
N GLN A 95 -3.23 9.15 -15.43
CA GLN A 95 -4.53 8.58 -15.77
C GLN A 95 -4.43 7.49 -16.83
N GLU A 96 -3.57 7.67 -17.84
CA GLU A 96 -3.36 6.65 -18.87
C GLU A 96 -2.82 5.34 -18.27
N VAL A 97 -1.79 5.42 -17.42
CA VAL A 97 -1.24 4.24 -16.75
C VAL A 97 -2.22 3.64 -15.75
N ALA A 98 -2.96 4.48 -15.02
CA ALA A 98 -4.00 4.04 -14.10
C ALA A 98 -5.08 3.22 -14.83
N ARG A 99 -5.49 3.65 -16.03
CA ARG A 99 -6.50 2.95 -16.83
C ARG A 99 -6.05 1.54 -17.20
N ALA A 100 -4.78 1.35 -17.53
CA ALA A 100 -4.20 0.04 -17.80
C ALA A 100 -4.21 -0.89 -16.56
N ALA A 101 -4.20 -0.32 -15.35
CA ALA A 101 -4.33 -1.03 -14.08
C ALA A 101 -5.80 -1.15 -13.61
N GLY A 102 -6.79 -0.79 -14.44
CA GLY A 102 -8.21 -0.84 -14.08
C GLY A 102 -8.68 0.27 -13.14
N VAL A 103 -7.96 1.40 -13.09
CA VAL A 103 -8.18 2.52 -12.17
C VAL A 103 -8.62 3.77 -12.95
N GLN A 104 -9.76 4.33 -12.58
CA GLN A 104 -10.26 5.61 -13.10
C GLN A 104 -10.11 6.71 -12.05
N LEU A 105 -9.03 7.49 -12.10
CA LEU A 105 -8.77 8.52 -11.09
C LEU A 105 -9.72 9.71 -11.33
N ALA A 106 -10.37 10.17 -10.26
CA ALA A 106 -11.27 11.32 -10.29
C ALA A 106 -10.56 12.55 -9.74
N PHE A 107 -9.43 12.93 -10.35
CA PHE A 107 -8.58 14.03 -9.89
C PHE A 107 -9.33 15.36 -9.70
N ASP A 108 -10.40 15.59 -10.47
CA ASP A 108 -11.21 16.82 -10.39
C ASP A 108 -12.11 16.86 -9.14
N ARG A 109 -12.30 15.73 -8.45
CA ARG A 109 -12.99 15.66 -7.15
C ARG A 109 -12.07 15.97 -5.97
N ILE A 110 -10.75 15.95 -6.18
CA ILE A 110 -9.79 16.11 -5.08
C ILE A 110 -9.60 17.60 -4.79
N GLU A 111 -10.16 18.07 -3.67
CA GLU A 111 -10.08 19.47 -3.25
C GLU A 111 -8.84 19.73 -2.37
N VAL A 112 -8.48 18.77 -1.52
CA VAL A 112 -7.42 18.89 -0.51
C VAL A 112 -6.26 17.96 -0.84
N MET A 113 -5.03 18.46 -0.71
CA MET A 113 -3.82 17.66 -0.55
C MET A 113 -3.61 17.44 0.95
N PRO A 114 -3.94 16.25 1.48
CA PRO A 114 -3.98 16.02 2.92
C PRO A 114 -2.59 15.73 3.50
N ASN A 115 -2.46 15.94 4.81
CA ASN A 115 -1.43 15.26 5.59
C ASN A 115 -1.88 13.81 5.81
N THR A 116 -1.05 12.83 5.43
CA THR A 116 -1.37 11.40 5.50
C THR A 116 -1.03 10.72 6.83
N ARG A 117 -0.54 11.46 7.84
CA ARG A 117 -0.09 10.95 9.13
C ARG A 117 -1.18 10.18 9.87
N ALA A 118 -2.35 10.78 10.05
CA ALA A 118 -3.51 10.12 10.67
C ALA A 118 -3.93 8.84 9.92
N ALA A 119 -3.93 8.85 8.58
CA ALA A 119 -4.26 7.68 7.77
C ALA A 119 -3.24 6.52 7.95
N HIS A 120 -1.94 6.84 7.98
CA HIS A 120 -0.88 5.85 8.24
C HIS A 120 -0.99 5.26 9.64
N ASN A 121 -1.25 6.11 10.64
CA ASN A 121 -1.45 5.70 12.02
C ASN A 121 -2.66 4.78 12.19
N LEU A 122 -3.77 5.08 11.50
CA LEU A 122 -4.97 4.24 11.49
C LEU A 122 -4.66 2.83 10.97
N VAL A 123 -3.93 2.71 9.86
CA VAL A 123 -3.53 1.39 9.32
C VAL A 123 -2.67 0.63 10.31
N ALA A 124 -1.67 1.30 10.90
CA ALA A 124 -0.78 0.65 11.85
C ALA A 124 -1.53 0.17 13.11
N TRP A 125 -2.45 0.98 13.63
CA TRP A 125 -3.31 0.62 14.75
C TRP A 125 -4.26 -0.53 14.41
N ALA A 126 -4.85 -0.54 13.22
CA ALA A 126 -5.75 -1.61 12.78
C ALA A 126 -5.03 -2.96 12.71
N VAL A 127 -3.74 -2.97 12.32
CA VAL A 127 -2.91 -4.19 12.28
C VAL A 127 -2.62 -4.74 13.68
N THR A 128 -2.51 -3.90 14.71
CA THR A 128 -2.19 -4.35 16.08
C THR A 128 -3.43 -4.74 16.89
N THR A 129 -4.59 -4.19 16.57
CA THR A 129 -5.81 -4.37 17.38
C THR A 129 -6.76 -5.44 16.84
N GLY A 130 -6.77 -5.70 15.54
CA GLY A 130 -7.67 -6.66 14.92
C GLY A 130 -7.04 -8.03 14.74
N ALA A 131 -7.39 -9.02 15.58
CA ALA A 131 -7.06 -10.41 15.34
C ALA A 131 -7.64 -10.85 13.98
N GLY A 132 -6.76 -11.08 12.98
CA GLY A 132 -7.18 -11.45 11.63
C GLY A 132 -7.61 -10.30 10.72
N PHE A 133 -7.52 -9.04 11.17
CA PHE A 133 -7.81 -7.88 10.32
C PHE A 133 -6.87 -7.84 9.12
N GLN A 134 -7.44 -7.60 7.94
CA GLN A 134 -6.68 -7.55 6.69
C GLN A 134 -6.42 -6.10 6.30
N PRO A 135 -5.22 -5.54 6.57
CA PRO A 135 -4.92 -4.12 6.30
C PRO A 135 -5.09 -3.74 4.83
N ALA A 136 -4.96 -4.70 3.91
CA ALA A 136 -5.15 -4.47 2.49
C ALA A 136 -6.53 -3.87 2.14
N SER A 137 -7.58 -4.24 2.87
CA SER A 137 -8.95 -3.75 2.63
C SER A 137 -9.11 -2.27 3.04
N LEU A 138 -8.61 -1.89 4.22
CA LEU A 138 -8.57 -0.53 4.70
C LEU A 138 -7.71 0.37 3.80
N ILE A 139 -6.52 -0.12 3.41
CA ILE A 139 -5.65 0.58 2.48
C ILE A 139 -6.35 0.81 1.13
N ASP A 140 -7.05 -0.20 0.59
CA ASP A 140 -7.80 -0.05 -0.66
C ASP A 140 -8.93 0.98 -0.53
N ARG A 141 -9.66 0.96 0.59
CA ARG A 141 -10.75 1.91 0.85
C ARG A 141 -10.23 3.33 1.01
N LEU A 142 -9.10 3.55 1.70
CA LEU A 142 -8.46 4.86 1.85
C LEU A 142 -7.95 5.40 0.50
N PHE A 143 -7.30 4.56 -0.31
CA PHE A 143 -6.93 4.96 -1.67
C PHE A 143 -8.14 5.32 -2.53
N THR A 144 -9.21 4.53 -2.45
CA THR A 144 -10.46 4.78 -3.19
C THR A 144 -11.11 6.08 -2.73
N GLY A 145 -11.20 6.29 -1.40
CA GLY A 145 -11.74 7.50 -0.81
C GLY A 145 -11.03 8.74 -1.34
N TYR A 146 -9.70 8.73 -1.34
CA TYR A 146 -8.94 9.88 -1.83
C TYR A 146 -9.00 10.04 -3.36
N PHE A 147 -8.69 9.00 -4.14
CA PHE A 147 -8.49 9.13 -5.58
C PHE A 147 -9.75 9.03 -6.45
N MET A 148 -10.82 8.39 -5.96
CA MET A 148 -12.07 8.22 -6.70
C MET A 148 -13.21 9.04 -6.10
N ASP A 149 -13.28 9.10 -4.77
CA ASP A 149 -14.40 9.76 -4.09
C ASP A 149 -14.09 11.23 -3.75
N GLY A 150 -12.80 11.63 -3.78
CA GLY A 150 -12.37 12.99 -3.43
C GLY A 150 -12.40 13.28 -1.93
N GLU A 151 -12.46 12.24 -1.09
CA GLU A 151 -12.52 12.36 0.36
C GLU A 151 -11.18 12.84 0.94
N ASP A 152 -11.26 13.76 1.91
CA ASP A 152 -10.09 14.21 2.67
C ASP A 152 -9.70 13.16 3.72
N ILE A 153 -8.75 12.29 3.36
CA ILE A 153 -8.19 11.27 4.25
C ILE A 153 -7.25 11.83 5.34
N GLY A 154 -7.06 13.14 5.41
CA GLY A 154 -6.48 13.82 6.57
C GLY A 154 -7.52 14.15 7.65
N ASN A 155 -8.82 14.08 7.32
CA ASN A 155 -9.91 14.38 8.25
C ASN A 155 -10.26 13.15 9.13
N PRO A 156 -10.19 13.25 10.47
CA PRO A 156 -10.53 12.16 11.37
C PRO A 156 -11.96 11.62 11.21
N ASP A 157 -12.94 12.44 10.84
CA ASP A 157 -14.33 11.98 10.61
C ASP A 157 -14.44 11.09 9.37
N VAL A 158 -13.68 11.43 8.32
CA VAL A 158 -13.59 10.61 7.10
C VAL A 158 -12.92 9.28 7.43
N LEU A 159 -11.83 9.31 8.20
CA LEU A 159 -11.08 8.14 8.65
C LEU A 159 -11.92 7.22 9.55
N GLU A 160 -12.71 7.79 10.47
CA GLU A 160 -13.59 7.03 11.35
C GLU A 160 -14.66 6.28 10.53
N ARG A 161 -15.36 6.99 9.64
CA ARG A 161 -16.37 6.37 8.76
C ARG A 161 -15.76 5.26 7.89
N ILE A 162 -14.57 5.47 7.32
CA ILE A 162 -13.86 4.45 6.55
C ILE A 162 -13.50 3.24 7.43
N GLY A 163 -12.95 3.48 8.62
CA GLY A 163 -12.56 2.44 9.56
C GLY A 163 -13.74 1.56 9.98
N LEU A 164 -14.87 2.18 10.34
CA LEU A 164 -16.11 1.48 10.66
C LEU A 164 -16.62 0.62 9.50
N ALA A 165 -16.61 1.17 8.27
CA ALA A 165 -17.01 0.43 7.08
C ALA A 165 -16.09 -0.77 6.78
N CYS A 166 -14.84 -0.72 7.24
CA CYS A 166 -13.89 -1.83 7.17
C CYS A 166 -14.00 -2.80 8.37
N GLY A 167 -14.93 -2.58 9.30
CA GLY A 167 -15.17 -3.47 10.44
C GLY A 167 -14.29 -3.22 11.66
N LEU A 168 -13.69 -2.03 11.79
CA LEU A 168 -13.00 -1.63 13.03
C LEU A 168 -14.01 -1.34 14.14
N ASP A 169 -13.68 -1.70 15.37
CA ASP A 169 -14.52 -1.44 16.54
C ASP A 169 -14.68 0.07 16.78
N ALA A 170 -15.92 0.51 17.01
CA ALA A 170 -16.24 1.92 17.13
C ALA A 170 -15.59 2.58 18.35
N GLY A 171 -15.56 1.90 19.50
CA GLY A 171 -14.99 2.43 20.73
C GLY A 171 -13.48 2.64 20.58
N GLY A 172 -12.76 1.58 20.18
CA GLY A 172 -11.32 1.65 19.97
C GLY A 172 -10.92 2.63 18.87
N LEU A 173 -11.70 2.73 17.80
CA LEU A 173 -11.43 3.64 16.68
C LEU A 173 -11.58 5.11 17.10
N ALA A 174 -12.64 5.46 17.83
CA ALA A 174 -12.85 6.82 18.33
C ALA A 174 -11.73 7.24 19.29
N GLU A 175 -11.31 6.35 20.20
CA GLU A 175 -10.18 6.58 21.09
C GLU A 175 -8.87 6.78 20.33
N HIS A 176 -8.61 5.95 19.31
CA HIS A 176 -7.41 6.06 18.48
C HIS A 176 -7.34 7.38 17.70
N LEU A 177 -8.47 7.86 17.18
CA LEU A 177 -8.53 9.09 16.38
C LEU A 177 -8.59 10.37 17.21
N ALA A 178 -8.87 10.28 18.51
CA ALA A 178 -8.99 11.45 19.39
C ALA A 178 -7.77 12.39 19.39
N PRO A 179 -6.50 11.92 19.36
CA PRO A 179 -5.33 12.79 19.25
C PRO A 179 -5.29 13.56 17.92
N SER A 180 -5.58 12.89 16.80
CA SER A 180 -5.60 13.50 15.46
C SER A 180 -6.66 14.60 15.31
N ARG A 181 -7.67 14.62 16.18
CA ARG A 181 -8.69 15.69 16.23
C ARG A 181 -8.22 16.97 16.93
N ARG A 182 -7.14 16.92 17.72
CA ARG A 182 -6.68 18.03 18.56
C ARG A 182 -5.44 18.71 18.02
N ASP A 183 -4.42 17.94 17.65
CA ASP A 183 -3.20 18.37 16.95
C ASP A 183 -2.38 17.11 16.62
N ASP A 184 -2.20 16.79 15.33
CA ASP A 184 -1.59 15.52 14.90
C ASP A 184 -0.06 15.60 14.88
N ASN A 185 0.56 15.34 16.03
CA ASN A 185 2.01 15.17 16.16
C ASN A 185 2.43 13.71 16.40
N MET A 186 1.53 12.74 16.16
CA MET A 186 1.86 11.33 16.41
C MET A 186 2.84 10.82 15.34
N PRO A 187 4.03 10.31 15.72
CA PRO A 187 4.98 9.80 14.75
C PRO A 187 4.39 8.59 14.01
N ILE A 188 4.51 8.58 12.68
CA ILE A 188 4.15 7.39 11.91
C ILE A 188 5.13 6.25 12.23
N PRO A 189 4.65 5.01 12.39
CA PRO A 189 5.53 3.85 12.53
C PRO A 189 6.44 3.72 11.31
N ARG A 190 7.75 3.61 11.54
CA ARG A 190 8.75 3.47 10.48
C ARG A 190 9.22 2.03 10.39
N SER A 191 9.31 1.53 9.16
CA SER A 191 10.00 0.27 8.86
C SER A 191 11.51 0.40 9.11
N PRO A 192 12.21 -0.67 9.53
CA PRO A 192 13.67 -0.68 9.63
C PRO A 192 14.37 -0.30 8.31
N GLN A 193 13.76 -0.65 7.17
CA GLN A 193 14.27 -0.35 5.83
C GLN A 193 13.88 1.06 5.34
N ALA A 194 13.14 1.85 6.13
CA ALA A 194 12.58 3.11 5.67
C ALA A 194 13.64 4.13 5.19
N GLN A 195 14.88 4.05 5.70
CA GLN A 195 15.97 4.93 5.29
C GLN A 195 16.53 4.59 3.90
N GLU A 196 16.39 3.35 3.44
CA GLU A 196 16.86 2.88 2.14
C GLU A 196 15.84 3.14 1.03
N VAL A 197 14.58 3.39 1.41
CA VAL A 197 13.48 3.68 0.49
C VAL A 197 13.50 5.16 0.12
N THR A 198 13.89 5.45 -1.13
CA THR A 198 13.98 6.81 -1.67
C THR A 198 12.72 7.27 -2.41
N GLY A 199 11.74 6.39 -2.58
CA GLY A 199 10.47 6.69 -3.24
C GLY A 199 9.48 5.54 -3.12
N VAL A 200 8.22 5.81 -3.47
CA VAL A 200 7.11 4.84 -3.35
C VAL A 200 6.27 4.77 -4.64
N PRO A 201 5.63 3.62 -4.95
CA PRO A 201 5.65 2.38 -4.17
C PRO A 201 7.01 1.67 -4.26
N HIS A 202 7.42 1.04 -3.17
CA HIS A 202 8.64 0.24 -3.14
C HIS A 202 8.32 -1.14 -2.57
N PHE A 203 8.71 -2.18 -3.29
CA PHE A 203 8.45 -3.57 -2.94
C PHE A 203 9.76 -4.25 -2.57
N VAL A 204 9.77 -4.99 -1.46
CA VAL A 204 10.87 -5.89 -1.10
C VAL A 204 10.31 -7.31 -0.97
N ILE A 205 10.79 -8.23 -1.81
CA ILE A 205 10.34 -9.61 -1.88
C ILE A 205 11.38 -10.50 -1.19
N ASN A 206 10.94 -11.28 -0.21
CA ASN A 206 11.77 -12.14 0.64
C ASN A 206 13.02 -11.43 1.20
N SER A 207 12.86 -10.15 1.57
CA SER A 207 13.93 -9.29 2.12
C SER A 207 15.18 -9.14 1.22
N ALA A 208 15.07 -9.43 -0.08
CA ALA A 208 16.23 -9.47 -0.98
C ALA A 208 15.99 -8.80 -2.34
N LEU A 209 14.90 -9.15 -3.03
CA LEU A 209 14.61 -8.59 -4.36
C LEU A 209 13.78 -7.33 -4.22
N THR A 210 14.27 -6.21 -4.75
CA THR A 210 13.58 -4.92 -4.67
C THR A 210 13.01 -4.48 -6.02
N LEU A 211 11.83 -3.84 -5.99
CA LEU A 211 11.20 -3.19 -7.13
C LEU A 211 10.78 -1.77 -6.69
N SER A 212 11.28 -0.74 -7.37
CA SER A 212 10.96 0.66 -7.07
C SER A 212 10.09 1.28 -8.16
N GLY A 213 8.84 1.60 -7.83
CA GLY A 213 7.82 2.11 -8.75
C GLY A 213 6.71 1.10 -9.07
N ALA A 214 5.72 1.54 -9.82
CA ALA A 214 4.53 0.74 -10.16
C ALA A 214 4.81 -0.24 -11.32
N TYR A 215 5.57 -1.30 -11.04
CA TYR A 215 5.86 -2.36 -12.01
C TYR A 215 4.59 -3.08 -12.49
N SER A 216 4.65 -3.64 -13.70
CA SER A 216 3.54 -4.42 -14.27
C SER A 216 3.28 -5.70 -13.47
N PRO A 217 2.06 -6.26 -13.51
CA PRO A 217 1.76 -7.52 -12.83
C PRO A 217 2.71 -8.66 -13.22
N GLY A 218 3.09 -8.75 -14.50
CA GLY A 218 4.03 -9.76 -15.00
C GLY A 218 5.42 -9.64 -14.37
N ALA A 219 5.98 -8.42 -14.32
CA ALA A 219 7.29 -8.19 -13.71
C ALA A 219 7.31 -8.52 -12.20
N ILE A 220 6.20 -8.24 -11.51
CA ILE A 220 6.04 -8.61 -10.09
C ILE A 220 5.98 -10.13 -9.94
N VAL A 221 5.20 -10.84 -10.77
CA VAL A 221 5.15 -12.33 -10.77
C VAL A 221 6.52 -12.93 -11.02
N ASP A 222 7.27 -12.44 -12.00
CA ASP A 222 8.61 -12.94 -12.31
C ASP A 222 9.56 -12.75 -11.12
N ALA A 223 9.46 -11.61 -10.42
CA ALA A 223 10.24 -11.37 -9.21
C ALA A 223 9.85 -12.32 -8.07
N MET A 224 8.55 -12.57 -7.88
CA MET A 224 8.05 -13.54 -6.89
C MET A 224 8.56 -14.96 -7.21
N LEU A 225 8.49 -15.41 -8.47
CA LEU A 225 8.99 -16.73 -8.88
C LEU A 225 10.49 -16.88 -8.61
N ARG A 226 11.30 -15.89 -9.03
CA ARG A 226 12.76 -15.88 -8.73
C ARG A 226 13.03 -15.94 -7.23
N SER A 227 12.23 -15.26 -6.41
CA SER A 227 12.40 -15.24 -4.95
C SER A 227 12.16 -16.59 -4.27
N THR A 228 11.43 -17.50 -4.92
CA THR A 228 11.16 -18.85 -4.41
C THR A 228 12.21 -19.88 -4.78
N GLY A 229 13.18 -19.53 -5.64
CA GLY A 229 14.12 -20.47 -6.23
C GLY A 229 13.38 -21.48 -7.12
N ASP A 230 13.38 -21.26 -8.42
CA ASP A 230 12.89 -22.28 -9.35
C ASP A 230 13.81 -23.53 -9.25
N PRO A 231 13.29 -24.74 -8.93
CA PRO A 231 14.09 -25.95 -8.89
C PRO A 231 14.79 -26.28 -10.21
N GLN A 232 14.36 -25.67 -11.32
CA GLN A 232 14.88 -25.95 -12.67
C GLN A 232 16.19 -25.24 -13.03
N ASN A 233 16.79 -24.43 -12.14
CA ASN A 233 18.01 -23.69 -12.44
C ASN A 233 19.07 -23.73 -11.32
N ARG A 234 19.20 -24.87 -10.64
CA ARG A 234 20.37 -25.23 -9.81
C ARG A 234 21.17 -26.35 -10.44
#